data_AF-T1ID14-F1
#
_entry.id   AF-T1ID14-F1
#
_cell.length_a   1.000
_cell.length_b   1.000
_cell.length_c   1.000
_cell.angle_alpha   90.00
_cell.angle_beta   90.00
_cell.angle_gamma   90.00
#
_symmetry.space_group_name_H-M   'P 1'
#
loop_
_entity.id
_entity.type
_entity.pdbx_description
1 polymer ?
#
loop_
_entity_poly.entity_id
_entity_poly.type
_entity_poly.pdbx_seq_one_letter_code
_entity_poly.pdbx_strand_id
1 'polypeptide(L)'
;MVDCYLTTYYNHKSFFDNKKHVSDDIIEHPQNYHIYEGLSTLTNISRYDLPDPDVYRDFFRLNPVYEFQQLSATCTYFRGCPINRLDLAIAYDLPELIA
;
A
#
# COMPACT_ATOMS: atom_id res chain seq x y z
N MET A 1 1.03 2.29 -0.48
CA MET A 1 -0.35 2.75 -0.73
C MET A 1 -1.37 1.64 -0.53
N VAL A 2 -1.50 0.66 -1.44
CA VAL A 2 -2.38 -0.51 -1.21
C VAL A 2 -2.02 -1.23 0.10
N ASP A 3 -0.73 -1.37 0.38
CA ASP A 3 -0.23 -1.97 1.62
C ASP A 3 -0.62 -1.18 2.90
N CYS A 4 -0.82 0.13 2.80
CA CYS A 4 -1.30 0.94 3.93
C CYS A 4 -2.77 0.61 4.23
N TYR A 5 -3.62 0.52 3.20
CA TYR A 5 -5.01 0.06 3.34
C TYR A 5 -5.06 -1.37 3.91
N LEU A 6 -4.21 -2.27 3.42
CA LEU A 6 -4.11 -3.63 3.96
C LEU A 6 -3.69 -3.59 5.43
N THR A 7 -2.61 -2.90 5.77
CA THR A 7 -2.12 -2.81 7.15
C THR A 7 -3.20 -2.29 8.09
N THR A 8 -3.89 -1.21 7.71
CA THR A 8 -5.05 -0.69 8.44
C THR A 8 -6.16 -1.73 8.60
N TYR A 9 -6.50 -2.44 7.52
CA TYR A 9 -7.48 -3.53 7.57
C TYR A 9 -7.07 -4.66 8.52
N TYR A 10 -5.80 -5.10 8.47
CA TYR A 10 -5.28 -6.14 9.35
C TYR A 10 -5.18 -5.69 10.82
N ASN A 11 -5.00 -4.40 11.07
CA ASN A 11 -4.98 -3.82 12.42
C ASN A 11 -6.37 -3.63 13.02
N HIS A 12 -7.38 -3.35 12.19
CA HIS A 12 -8.76 -3.11 12.65
C HIS A 12 -9.70 -4.31 12.51
N LYS A 13 -9.32 -5.36 11.76
CA LYS A 13 -10.13 -6.57 11.69
C LYS A 13 -10.19 -7.25 13.07
N SER A 14 -11.40 -7.43 13.58
CA SER A 14 -11.67 -8.30 14.72
C SER A 14 -12.05 -9.70 14.25
N PHE A 15 -11.84 -10.73 15.08
CA PHE A 15 -12.19 -12.12 14.73
C PHE A 15 -13.68 -12.34 14.44
N PHE A 16 -14.55 -11.47 14.94
CA PHE A 16 -16.01 -11.55 14.79
C PHE A 16 -16.59 -10.54 13.79
N ASP A 17 -15.76 -9.64 13.26
CA ASP A 17 -16.26 -8.59 12.37
C ASP A 17 -16.43 -9.08 10.93
N ASN A 18 -17.41 -8.50 10.24
CA ASN A 18 -17.60 -8.76 8.83
C ASN A 18 -16.45 -8.13 8.03
N LYS A 19 -15.61 -8.98 7.43
CA LYS A 19 -14.47 -8.60 6.59
C LYS A 19 -14.83 -7.56 5.53
N LYS A 20 -16.00 -7.71 4.90
CA LYS A 20 -16.45 -6.78 3.87
C LYS A 20 -16.81 -5.42 4.47
N HIS A 21 -17.54 -5.40 5.59
CA HIS A 21 -17.92 -4.17 6.26
C HIS A 21 -16.70 -3.35 6.72
N VAL A 22 -15.71 -3.99 7.33
CA VAL A 22 -14.47 -3.32 7.77
C VAL A 22 -13.69 -2.79 6.57
N SER A 23 -13.60 -3.57 5.49
CA SER A 23 -12.97 -3.11 4.25
C SER A 23 -13.68 -1.90 3.66
N ASP A 24 -15.00 -1.95 3.51
CA ASP A 24 -15.81 -0.90 2.92
C ASP A 24 -15.71 0.40 3.76
N ASP A 25 -15.76 0.32 5.09
CA ASP A 25 -15.60 1.48 5.97
C ASP A 25 -14.24 2.17 5.83
N ILE A 26 -13.15 1.39 5.75
CA ILE A 26 -11.79 1.93 5.53
C ILE A 26 -11.68 2.61 4.17
N ILE A 27 -12.29 2.03 3.13
CA ILE A 27 -12.27 2.57 1.76
C ILE A 27 -13.10 3.85 1.65
N GLU A 28 -14.24 3.92 2.33
CA GLU A 28 -15.14 5.09 2.32
C GLU A 28 -14.60 6.25 3.16
N HIS A 29 -13.85 5.95 4.23
CA HIS A 29 -13.36 6.95 5.17
C HIS A 29 -11.83 6.89 5.43
N PRO A 30 -10.96 6.95 4.40
CA PRO A 30 -9.52 6.77 4.56
C PRO A 30 -8.86 7.83 5.47
N GLN A 31 -9.46 9.02 5.58
CA GLN A 31 -9.03 10.08 6.50
C GLN A 31 -9.17 9.70 7.98
N ASN A 32 -10.21 8.94 8.34
CA ASN A 32 -10.43 8.52 9.74
C ASN A 32 -9.33 7.57 10.22
N TYR A 33 -8.63 6.96 9.27
CA TYR A 33 -7.55 6.01 9.49
C TYR A 33 -6.16 6.58 9.18
N HIS A 34 -6.05 7.88 8.92
CA HIS A 34 -4.79 8.60 8.69
C HIS A 34 -3.89 7.98 7.59
N ILE A 35 -4.49 7.33 6.57
CA ILE A 35 -3.76 6.55 5.55
C ILE A 35 -2.79 7.41 4.75
N TYR A 36 -3.20 8.62 4.36
CA TYR A 36 -2.40 9.55 3.55
C TYR A 36 -1.41 10.38 4.37
N GLU A 37 -1.71 10.62 5.66
CA GLU A 37 -0.80 11.31 6.57
C GLU A 37 0.43 10.46 6.86
N GLY A 38 0.24 9.15 7.08
CA GLY A 38 1.33 8.20 7.24
C GLY A 38 2.25 8.15 6.01
N LEU A 39 1.66 8.20 4.80
CA LEU A 39 2.43 8.25 3.54
C LEU A 39 3.19 9.56 3.36
N SER A 40 2.63 10.68 3.81
CA SER A 40 3.27 12.00 3.69
C SER A 40 4.49 12.17 4.60
N THR A 41 4.67 11.29 5.60
CA THR A 41 5.89 11.25 6.40
C THR A 41 7.07 10.57 5.69
N LEU A 42 6.81 9.85 4.59
CA LEU A 42 7.86 9.22 3.80
C LEU A 42 8.49 10.26 2.87
N THR A 43 9.74 10.64 3.17
CA THR A 43 10.47 11.68 2.43
C THR A 43 10.84 11.32 0.99
N ASN A 44 10.71 10.04 0.62
CA ASN A 44 11.16 9.51 -0.66
C ASN A 44 10.02 9.34 -1.69
N ILE A 45 8.79 9.75 -1.35
CA ILE A 45 7.63 9.64 -2.23
C ILE A 45 7.07 11.04 -2.46
N SER A 46 6.91 11.43 -3.73
CA SER A 46 6.27 12.69 -4.06
C SER A 46 4.76 12.57 -3.89
N ARG A 47 4.12 13.66 -3.43
CA ARG A 47 2.65 13.77 -3.42
C ARG A 47 2.01 13.56 -4.79
N TYR A 48 2.75 13.86 -5.87
CA TYR A 48 2.28 13.72 -7.24
C TYR A 48 2.29 12.26 -7.72
N ASP A 49 3.02 11.39 -7.03
CA ASP A 49 3.04 9.95 -7.31
C ASP A 49 1.86 9.24 -6.66
N LEU A 50 1.10 9.92 -5.79
CA LEU A 50 -0.02 9.36 -5.05
C LEU A 50 -1.34 9.59 -5.82
N PRO A 51 -2.05 8.53 -6.23
CA PRO A 51 -3.42 8.66 -6.74
C PRO A 51 -4.37 9.23 -5.69
N ASP A 52 -5.35 9.99 -6.15
CA ASP A 52 -6.40 10.55 -5.30
C ASP A 52 -7.18 9.45 -4.56
N PRO A 53 -7.72 9.74 -3.36
CA PRO A 53 -8.53 8.79 -2.59
C PRO A 53 -9.70 8.20 -3.38
N ASP A 54 -10.33 9.01 -4.24
CA ASP A 54 -11.43 8.58 -5.10
C ASP A 54 -11.03 7.46 -6.06
N VAL A 55 -9.80 7.48 -6.57
CA VAL A 55 -9.26 6.45 -7.47
C VAL A 55 -9.09 5.12 -6.70
N TYR A 56 -8.58 5.17 -5.48
CA TYR A 56 -8.46 3.98 -4.65
C TYR A 56 -9.83 3.42 -4.24
N ARG A 57 -10.80 4.29 -3.97
CA ARG A 57 -12.18 3.85 -3.69
C ARG A 57 -12.75 3.06 -4.87
N ASP A 58 -12.62 3.58 -6.07
CA ASP A 58 -13.15 2.89 -7.26
C ASP A 58 -12.37 1.61 -7.58
N PHE A 59 -11.06 1.59 -7.34
CA PHE A 59 -10.24 0.39 -7.45
C PHE A 59 -10.67 -0.72 -6.47
N PHE A 60 -10.87 -0.40 -5.20
CA PHE A 60 -11.19 -1.39 -4.17
C PHE A 60 -12.66 -1.85 -4.18
N ARG A 61 -13.57 -1.08 -4.81
CA ARG A 61 -14.93 -1.55 -5.11
C ARG A 61 -14.94 -2.78 -6.01
N LEU A 62 -13.98 -2.87 -6.94
CA LEU A 62 -13.84 -4.01 -7.85
C LEU A 62 -12.89 -5.07 -7.31
N ASN A 63 -11.92 -4.69 -6.49
CA ASN A 63 -10.88 -5.56 -5.96
C ASN A 63 -10.85 -5.47 -4.43
N PRO A 64 -11.48 -6.39 -3.68
CA PRO A 64 -11.56 -6.29 -2.23
C PRO A 64 -10.18 -6.25 -1.56
N VAL A 65 -10.01 -5.38 -0.56
CA VAL A 65 -8.72 -5.15 0.14
C VAL A 65 -8.14 -6.45 0.71
N TYR A 66 -8.99 -7.34 1.21
CA TYR A 66 -8.59 -8.60 1.85
C TYR A 66 -8.18 -9.71 0.87
N GLU A 67 -8.28 -9.50 -0.44
CA GLU A 67 -7.79 -10.45 -1.45
C GLU A 67 -6.31 -10.26 -1.79
N PHE A 68 -5.75 -9.11 -1.42
CA PHE A 68 -4.34 -8.81 -1.65
C PHE A 68 -3.44 -9.40 -0.56
N GLN A 69 -2.19 -9.67 -0.94
CA GLN A 69 -1.13 -10.03 -0.02
C GLN A 69 -0.43 -8.77 0.51
N GLN A 70 -0.02 -8.78 1.78
CA GLN A 70 0.82 -7.73 2.35
C GLN A 70 2.19 -7.71 1.66
N LEU A 71 2.80 -6.52 1.50
CA LEU A 71 4.14 -6.39 0.90
C LEU A 71 5.17 -7.26 1.64
N SER A 72 5.10 -7.32 2.96
CA SER A 72 5.97 -8.14 3.80
C SER A 72 5.89 -9.64 3.48
N ALA A 73 4.72 -10.14 3.07
CA ALA A 73 4.53 -11.54 2.70
C ALA A 73 5.24 -11.90 1.38
N THR A 74 5.60 -10.92 0.56
CA THR A 74 6.35 -11.12 -0.69
C THR A 74 7.87 -11.17 -0.47
N CYS A 75 8.34 -10.80 0.73
CA CYS A 75 9.75 -10.89 1.08
C CYS A 75 10.15 -12.33 1.39
N THR A 76 11.29 -12.76 0.84
CA THR A 76 11.84 -14.08 1.14
C THR A 76 13.23 -13.95 1.74
N TYR A 77 13.63 -14.90 2.58
CA TYR A 77 14.97 -14.92 3.18
C TYR A 77 16.08 -14.94 2.12
N PHE A 78 15.91 -15.72 1.05
CA PHE A 78 16.94 -15.91 0.03
C PHE A 78 16.99 -14.82 -1.04
N ARG A 79 15.85 -14.20 -1.40
CA ARG A 79 15.79 -13.20 -2.48
C ARG A 79 15.60 -11.76 -1.99
N GLY A 80 15.44 -11.58 -0.68
CA GLY A 80 15.09 -10.29 -0.07
C GLY A 80 13.66 -9.86 -0.39
N CYS A 81 13.38 -8.58 -0.18
CA CYS A 81 12.13 -7.95 -0.55
C CYS A 81 12.21 -7.42 -2.00
N PRO A 82 11.16 -7.59 -2.82
CA PRO A 82 11.10 -7.01 -4.16
C PRO A 82 11.32 -5.49 -4.19
N ILE A 83 10.86 -4.77 -3.16
CA ILE A 83 11.01 -3.32 -3.06
C ILE A 83 12.48 -2.88 -3.05
N ASN A 84 13.36 -3.63 -2.37
CA ASN A 84 14.79 -3.32 -2.33
C ASN A 84 15.43 -3.41 -3.72
N ARG A 85 14.95 -4.32 -4.57
CA ARG A 85 15.44 -4.42 -5.96
C ARG A 85 15.01 -3.20 -6.78
N LEU A 86 13.81 -2.68 -6.54
CA LEU A 86 13.34 -1.46 -7.18
C LEU A 86 14.20 -0.26 -6.76
N ASP A 87 14.50 -0.13 -5.47
CA ASP A 87 15.35 0.95 -4.95
C ASP A 87 16.76 0.91 -5.58
N LEU A 88 17.37 -0.27 -5.68
CA LEU A 88 18.66 -0.45 -6.33
C LEU A 88 18.61 -0.10 -7.82
N ALA A 89 17.57 -0.56 -8.52
CA ALA A 89 17.43 -0.29 -9.94
C ALA A 89 17.28 1.22 -10.22
N ILE A 90 16.53 1.93 -9.38
CA ILE A 90 16.33 3.38 -9.51
C ILE A 90 17.63 4.14 -9.19
N ALA A 91 18.33 3.75 -8.12
CA ALA A 91 19.49 4.49 -7.63
C ALA A 91 20.78 4.23 -8.41
N TYR A 92 20.92 3.04 -9.02
CA TYR A 92 22.18 2.60 -9.63
C TYR A 92 22.01 2.11 -11.06
N ASP A 93 21.14 1.12 -11.31
CA ASP A 93 21.04 0.48 -12.63
C ASP A 93 20.57 1.46 -13.71
N LEU A 94 19.55 2.29 -13.42
CA LEU A 94 19.05 3.28 -14.38
C LEU A 94 20.09 4.35 -14.75
N PRO A 95 20.80 5.00 -13.80
CA PRO A 95 21.90 5.90 -14.10
C PRO A 95 23.00 5.28 -14.97
N GLU A 96 23.36 4.01 -14.73
CA GLU A 96 24.41 3.32 -15.50
C GLU A 96 24.05 3.13 -16.98
N LEU A 97 22.76 3.04 -17.32
CA LEU A 97 22.31 2.86 -18.71
C LEU A 97 22.41 4.13 -19.57
N ILE A 98 22.59 5.30 -18.94
CA ILE A 98 22.63 6.60 -19.62
C ILE A 98 24.06 7.19 -19.61
N ALA A 99 25.01 6.49 -18.99
CA ALA A 99 26.43 6.84 -18.93
C ALA A 99 27.22 6.29 -20.12
#